data_AF-A0A3B9SV31-F1
#
_entry.id   AF-A0A3B9SV31-F1
#
_cell.length_a   1.000
_cell.length_b   1.000
_cell.length_c   1.000
_cell.angle_alpha   90.00
_cell.angle_beta   90.00
_cell.angle_gamma   90.00
#
_symmetry.space_group_name_H-M   'P 1'
#
loop_
_entity.id
_entity.type
_entity.pdbx_description
1 polymer ?
#
loop_
_entity_poly.entity_id
_entity_poly.type
_entity_poly.pdbx_seq_one_letter_code
_entity_poly.pdbx_strand_id
1 'polypeptide(L)' 'MIRLRCKRTCRNGGGPPACKIRSSCQKNNIQGCWECEEFRTCAILDFLKPVHENAHLKNLDRLKKQGTDKFLAGKRNW' A
#
# COMPACT_ATOMS: atom_id res chain seq x y z
N MET A 1 -10.52 -14.43 -4.27
CA MET A 1 -9.77 -13.22 -4.68
C MET A 1 -10.35 -12.00 -3.95
N ILE A 2 -9.62 -11.44 -2.98
CA ILE A 2 -10.11 -10.28 -2.22
C ILE A 2 -9.75 -9.01 -3.00
N ARG A 3 -10.75 -8.32 -3.54
CA ARG A 3 -10.56 -6.98 -4.11
C ARG A 3 -10.25 -6.02 -2.97
N LEU A 4 -9.18 -5.24 -3.10
CA LEU A 4 -8.93 -4.07 -2.25
C LEU A 4 -10.13 -3.11 -2.39
N ARG A 5 -10.89 -2.91 -1.31
CA ARG A 5 -12.16 -2.16 -1.32
C ARG A 5 -12.00 -0.66 -1.01
N CYS A 6 -10.79 -0.22 -0.68
CA CYS A 6 -10.54 1.16 -0.28
C CYS A 6 -10.79 2.12 -1.46
N LYS A 7 -11.73 3.06 -1.29
CA LYS A 7 -12.04 4.10 -2.30
C LYS A 7 -11.17 5.35 -2.19
N ARG A 8 -10.35 5.46 -1.13
CA ARG A 8 -9.48 6.61 -0.82
C ARG A 8 -8.08 6.11 -0.47
N THR A 9 -7.08 6.98 -0.61
CA THR A 9 -5.70 6.71 -0.15
C THR A 9 -5.65 6.60 1.37
N CYS A 10 -4.58 6.00 1.90
CA CYS A 10 -4.42 5.78 3.33
C CYS A 10 -4.52 7.10 4.11
N ARG A 11 -3.78 8.14 3.70
CA ARG A 11 -3.81 9.46 4.35
C ARG A 11 -5.21 10.09 4.37
N ASN A 12 -5.98 9.93 3.30
CA ASN A 12 -7.32 10.51 3.12
C ASN A 12 -8.45 9.64 3.71
N GLY A 13 -8.14 8.77 4.68
CA GLY A 13 -9.14 7.98 5.39
C GLY A 13 -9.51 6.65 4.72
N GLY A 14 -8.67 6.14 3.82
CA GLY A 14 -8.87 4.84 3.18
C GLY A 14 -8.84 3.66 4.16
N GLY A 15 -9.69 2.68 3.92
CA GLY A 15 -9.77 1.46 4.74
C GLY A 15 -10.70 1.57 5.96
N PRO A 16 -10.83 0.49 6.74
CA PRO A 16 -11.68 0.47 7.94
C PRO A 16 -11.13 1.39 9.06
N PRO A 17 -11.98 1.80 10.02
CA PRO A 17 -11.57 2.65 11.15
C PRO A 17 -10.37 2.12 11.96
N ALA A 18 -10.21 0.80 12.05
CA ALA A 18 -9.11 0.15 12.77
C ALA A 18 -7.89 -0.18 11.88
N CYS A 19 -7.78 0.37 10.67
CA CYS A 19 -6.69 0.05 9.76
C CYS A 19 -5.33 0.54 10.27
N LYS A 20 -4.44 -0.38 10.63
CA LYS A 20 -3.07 -0.06 11.09
C LYS A 20 -2.22 0.64 10.02
N ILE A 21 -2.37 0.24 8.74
CA ILE A 21 -1.66 0.88 7.61
C ILE A 21 -2.03 2.36 7.52
N ARG A 22 -3.33 2.69 7.61
CA ARG A 22 -3.81 4.08 7.60
C ARG A 22 -3.18 4.88 8.73
N SER A 23 -3.28 4.39 9.95
CA SER A 23 -2.75 5.09 11.12
C SER A 23 -1.24 5.32 11.00
N SER A 24 -0.50 4.36 10.43
CA SER A 24 0.92 4.50 10.13
C SER A 24 1.19 5.58 9.06
N CYS A 25 0.42 5.60 7.97
CA CYS A 25 0.58 6.61 6.91
C CYS A 25 0.25 8.03 7.42
N GLN A 26 -0.79 8.17 8.23
CA GLN A 26 -1.17 9.45 8.84
C GLN A 26 -0.11 9.96 9.82
N LYS A 27 0.43 9.08 10.68
CA LYS A 27 1.52 9.44 11.63
C LYS A 27 2.79 9.91 10.91
N ASN A 28 3.14 9.25 9.81
CA ASN A 28 4.33 9.60 9.01
C ASN A 28 4.06 10.68 7.95
N ASN A 29 2.84 11.23 7.90
CA ASN A 29 2.40 12.24 6.92
C ASN A 29 2.57 11.84 5.43
N ILE A 30 2.61 10.54 5.14
CA ILE A 30 2.76 9.98 3.79
C ILE A 30 1.40 9.61 3.18
N GLN A 31 1.26 9.71 1.85
CA GLN A 31 0.01 9.36 1.15
C GLN A 31 -0.29 7.86 1.18
N GLY A 32 0.77 7.04 1.18
CA GLY A 32 0.68 5.60 1.33
C GLY A 32 2.05 4.95 1.44
N CYS A 33 2.07 3.62 1.59
CA CYS A 33 3.29 2.87 1.89
C CYS A 33 4.40 3.00 0.83
N TRP A 34 4.09 3.46 -0.39
CA TRP A 34 5.09 3.66 -1.44
C TRP A 34 5.99 4.89 -1.20
N GLU A 35 5.58 5.82 -0.36
CA GLU A 35 6.38 6.97 0.09
C GLU A 35 7.21 6.66 1.34
N CYS A 36 6.92 5.56 2.04
CA CYS A 36 7.74 5.10 3.14
C CYS A 36 9.08 4.58 2.59
N GLU A 37 10.19 4.75 3.31
CA GLU A 37 11.48 4.14 2.93
C GLU A 37 11.60 2.69 3.43
N GLU A 38 10.97 2.41 4.56
CA GLU A 38 11.04 1.15 5.29
C GLU A 38 9.90 0.17 4.95
N PHE A 39 9.13 0.42 3.89
CA PHE A 39 8.00 -0.45 3.53
C PHE A 39 8.41 -1.90 3.23
N ARG A 40 9.67 -2.15 2.86
CA ARG A 40 10.21 -3.49 2.59
C ARG A 40 10.32 -4.36 3.83
N THR A 41 10.51 -3.75 5.01
CA THR A 41 10.67 -4.43 6.30
C THR A 41 9.50 -4.13 7.25
N CYS A 42 8.43 -3.52 6.74
CA CYS A 42 7.30 -3.10 7.57
C CYS A 42 6.46 -4.29 8.03
N ALA A 43 6.54 -4.61 9.33
CA ALA A 43 5.72 -5.66 9.95
C ALA A 43 4.20 -5.43 9.82
N ILE A 44 3.76 -4.18 9.60
CA ILE A 44 2.34 -3.88 9.36
C ILE A 44 1.87 -4.45 8.01
N LEU A 45 2.76 -4.62 7.03
CA LEU A 45 2.41 -5.21 5.73
C LEU A 45 2.46 -6.74 5.73
N ASP A 46 3.01 -7.36 6.77
CA ASP A 46 3.22 -8.81 6.83
C ASP A 46 1.93 -9.62 6.76
N PHE A 47 0.78 -9.07 7.17
CA PHE A 47 -0.51 -9.75 7.01
C PHE A 47 -0.90 -9.96 5.54
N LEU A 48 -0.25 -9.28 4.60
CA LEU A 48 -0.44 -9.47 3.17
C LEU A 48 0.40 -10.63 2.62
N LYS A 49 1.48 -11.04 3.29
CA LYS A 49 2.38 -12.12 2.84
C LYS A 49 1.64 -13.45 2.58
N PRO A 50 0.71 -13.93 3.45
CA PRO A 50 0.04 -15.20 3.21
C PRO A 50 -0.88 -15.22 1.97
N VAL A 51 -1.31 -14.05 1.50
CA VAL A 51 -2.29 -13.93 0.41
C VAL A 51 -1.66 -13.41 -0.88
N HIS A 52 -0.70 -12.50 -0.76
CA HIS A 52 -0.07 -11.78 -1.87
C HIS A 52 1.43 -11.99 -1.95
N GLU A 53 2.02 -12.84 -1.10
CA GLU A 53 3.45 -13.14 -1.03
C GLU A 53 4.30 -11.87 -1.16
N ASN A 54 5.08 -11.72 -2.23
CA ASN A 54 5.91 -10.55 -2.53
C ASN A 54 5.26 -9.60 -3.57
N ALA A 55 4.07 -9.90 -4.08
CA ALA A 55 3.39 -9.08 -5.08
C ALA A 55 3.09 -7.67 -4.54
N HIS A 56 2.69 -7.57 -3.26
CA HIS A 56 2.44 -6.29 -2.62
C HIS A 56 3.69 -5.39 -2.56
N LEU A 57 4.86 -5.96 -2.22
CA LEU A 57 6.14 -5.23 -2.22
C LEU A 57 6.56 -4.79 -3.62
N LYS A 58 6.41 -5.66 -4.63
CA LYS A 58 6.71 -5.32 -6.03
C LYS A 58 5.81 -4.18 -6.52
N ASN A 59 4.53 -4.17 -6.12
CA ASN A 59 3.62 -3.09 -6.47
C ASN A 59 4.00 -1.77 -5.79
N LEU A 60 4.41 -1.81 -4.52
CA LEU A 60 4.91 -0.62 -3.81
C LEU A 60 6.19 -0.07 -4.43
N ASP A 61 7.12 -0.94 -4.87
CA ASP A 61 8.34 -0.52 -5.56
C ASP A 61 8.04 0.16 -6.91
N ARG A 62 7.04 -0.36 -7.64
CA ARG A 62 6.56 0.28 -8.87
C ARG A 62 5.89 1.61 -8.54
N LEU A 63 4.99 1.67 -7.57
CA LEU A 63 4.38 2.94 -7.15
C LEU A 63 5.44 3.99 -6.79
N LYS A 64 6.50 3.61 -6.08
CA LYS A 64 7.63 4.49 -5.75
C LYS A 64 8.39 4.98 -6.99
N LYS A 65 8.61 4.12 -7.99
CA LYS A 65 9.39 4.45 -9.20
C LYS A 65 8.62 5.24 -10.26
N GLN A 66 7.36 4.89 -10.52
CA GLN A 66 6.58 5.46 -11.64
C GLN A 66 5.42 6.37 -11.19
N GLY A 67 5.13 6.46 -9.89
CA GLY A 67 4.02 7.23 -9.36
C GLY A 67 2.66 6.51 -9.50
N THR A 68 1.63 7.11 -8.89
CA THR A 68 0.27 6.55 -8.84
C THR A 68 -0.37 6.45 -10.21
N ASP A 69 -0.24 7.46 -11.06
CA ASP A 69 -0.96 7.54 -12.33
C ASP A 69 -0.49 6.46 -13.31
N LYS A 70 0.82 6.29 -13.45
CA LYS A 70 1.41 5.23 -14.28
C LYS A 70 1.14 3.83 -13.71
N PHE A 71 1.08 3.69 -12.39
CA PHE A 71 0.69 2.41 -11.76
C PHE A 71 -0.77 2.06 -12.01
N LEU A 72 -1.66 3.05 -12.02
CA LEU A 72 -3.07 2.85 -12.33
C LEU A 72 -3.29 2.48 -13.79
N ALA A 73 -2.52 3.06 -14.72
CA ALA A 73 -2.56 2.73 -16.15
C ALA A 73 -1.88 1.39 -16.51
N GLY A 74 -0.99 0.89 -15.66
CA GLY A 74 -0.20 -0.31 -15.92
C GLY A 74 -0.79 -1.63 -15.39
N LYS A 75 -0.15 -2.75 -15.76
CA LYS A 75 -0.44 -4.08 -15.18
C LYS A 75 -0.03 -4.14 -13.71
N ARG A 76 -0.89 -4.65 -12.83
CA ARG A 76 -0.62 -4.83 -11.39
C ARG A 76 -0.29 -6.29 -11.11
N ASN A 77 0.64 -6.54 -10.20
CA ASN A 77 0.92 -7.91 -9.72
C ASN A 77 -0.17 -8.25 -8.69
N TRP A 78 -0.86 -9.38 -8.87
CA TRP A 78 -1.97 -9.79 -8.00
C TRP A 78 -1.50 -10.82 -6.98
#